data_AF-A0A135VQW6-F1
#
_entry.id   AF-A0A135VQW6-F1
#
_cell.length_a   1.000
_cell.length_b   1.000
_cell.length_c   1.000
_cell.angle_alpha   90.00
_cell.angle_beta   90.00
_cell.angle_gamma   90.00
#
_symmetry.space_group_name_H-M   'P 1'
#
loop_
_entity.id
_entity.type
_entity.pdbx_description
1 polymer ?
#
loop_
_entity_poly.entity_id
_entity_poly.type
_entity_poly.pdbx_seq_one_letter_code
_entity_poly.pdbx_strand_id
1 'polypeptide(L)'
;MGTSRDPHAKENVITPIKNSSSNFESITKKFLSSPQSNQIKCPTCGDLIDFNSGVTWQGPDTFTCCGCARLLSMRLIQRALKDLGVDW
;
A
#
# COMPACT_ATOMS: atom_id res chain seq x y z
N MET A 1 54.40 -22.42 35.56
CA MET A 1 54.31 -21.35 34.55
C MET A 1 53.04 -21.62 33.77
N GLY A 2 51.91 -21.03 34.14
CA GLY A 2 51.48 -19.72 33.64
C GLY A 2 50.39 -19.98 32.60
N THR A 3 49.13 -19.92 33.04
CA THR A 3 47.92 -20.19 32.27
C THR A 3 47.63 -19.13 31.20
N SER A 4 46.69 -19.48 30.33
CA SER A 4 45.84 -18.58 29.55
C SER A 4 46.28 -18.30 28.10
N ARG A 5 45.45 -18.78 27.16
CA ARG A 5 44.68 -17.94 26.24
C ARG A 5 43.64 -18.81 25.52
N ASP A 6 42.42 -18.77 26.03
CA ASP A 6 41.22 -19.22 25.34
C ASP A 6 41.05 -18.48 24.01
N PRO A 7 40.85 -19.18 22.87
CA PRO A 7 40.30 -18.54 21.70
C PRO A 7 38.78 -18.45 21.87
N HIS A 8 38.27 -17.23 22.03
CA HIS A 8 36.86 -16.91 21.88
C HIS A 8 36.36 -17.40 20.51
N ALA A 9 35.71 -18.57 20.50
CA ALA A 9 34.91 -19.01 19.37
C ALA A 9 33.70 -18.08 19.26
N LYS A 10 33.69 -17.22 18.25
CA LYS A 10 32.50 -16.45 17.87
C LYS A 10 31.55 -17.42 17.19
N GLU A 11 30.59 -17.92 17.94
CA GLU A 11 29.51 -18.74 17.41
C GLU A 11 28.66 -17.87 16.47
N ASN A 12 28.92 -17.97 15.17
CA ASN A 12 28.05 -17.40 14.16
C ASN A 12 26.76 -18.22 14.17
N VAL A 13 25.78 -17.76 14.94
CA VAL A 13 24.41 -18.26 14.91
C VAL A 13 23.82 -17.89 13.55
N ILE A 14 24.00 -18.78 12.57
CA ILE A 14 23.28 -18.74 11.30
C ILE A 14 21.85 -19.15 11.63
N THR A 15 21.01 -18.15 11.95
CA THR A 15 19.58 -18.38 12.05
C THR A 15 19.06 -18.65 10.65
N PRO A 16 18.41 -19.80 10.39
CA PRO A 16 17.81 -20.06 9.09
C PRO A 16 16.68 -19.06 8.89
N ILE A 17 16.89 -18.10 7.99
CA ILE A 17 15.82 -17.21 7.52
C ILE A 17 14.81 -18.13 6.83
N LYS A 18 13.70 -18.41 7.51
CA LYS A 18 12.51 -18.96 6.86
C LYS A 18 12.06 -17.91 5.85
N ASN A 19 12.42 -18.11 4.58
CA ASN A 19 11.84 -17.39 3.45
C ASN A 19 10.37 -17.80 3.31
N SER A 20 9.52 -17.37 4.24
CA SER A 20 8.11 -17.18 3.92
C SER A 20 8.09 -15.96 3.02
N SER A 21 8.14 -16.16 1.70
CA SER A 21 7.85 -15.08 0.75
C SER A 21 6.36 -14.75 0.89
N SER A 22 6.00 -14.01 1.92
CA SER A 22 4.73 -13.29 1.93
C SER A 22 4.83 -12.31 0.77
N ASN A 23 4.17 -12.64 -0.33
CA ASN A 23 4.09 -11.74 -1.47
C ASN A 23 3.53 -10.41 -0.95
N PHE A 24 4.35 -9.36 -0.95
CA PHE A 24 3.90 -8.03 -0.58
C PHE A 24 2.94 -7.55 -1.68
N GLU A 25 1.65 -7.48 -1.34
CA GLU A 25 0.65 -6.86 -2.20
C GLU A 25 0.36 -5.46 -1.66
N SER A 26 0.53 -4.45 -2.52
CA SER A 26 0.22 -3.07 -2.13
C SER A 26 -1.28 -2.93 -1.87
N ILE A 27 -1.64 -2.17 -0.85
CA ILE A 27 -3.04 -1.86 -0.51
C ILE A 27 -3.77 -1.27 -1.73
N THR A 28 -3.09 -0.40 -2.49
CA THR A 28 -3.61 0.15 -3.75
C THR A 28 -3.97 -0.95 -4.73
N LYS A 29 -3.12 -1.97 -4.91
CA LYS A 29 -3.41 -3.09 -5.81
C LYS A 29 -4.61 -3.91 -5.34
N LYS A 30 -4.72 -4.16 -4.03
CA LYS A 30 -5.89 -4.84 -3.43
C LYS A 30 -7.18 -4.05 -3.64
N PHE A 31 -7.14 -2.73 -3.48
CA PHE A 31 -8.27 -1.84 -3.75
C PHE A 31 -8.71 -1.88 -5.21
N LEU A 32 -7.78 -1.68 -6.14
CA LEU A 32 -8.06 -1.68 -7.57
C LEU A 32 -8.68 -3.00 -8.04
N SER A 33 -8.24 -4.11 -7.45
CA SER A 33 -8.76 -5.46 -7.72
C SER A 33 -10.12 -5.75 -7.05
N SER A 34 -10.58 -4.89 -6.14
CA SER A 34 -11.86 -5.07 -5.45
C SER A 34 -13.04 -4.53 -6.29
N PRO A 35 -14.27 -5.04 -6.13
CA PRO A 35 -15.45 -4.48 -6.80
C PRO A 35 -15.75 -3.01 -6.43
N GLN A 36 -15.16 -2.52 -5.33
CA GLN A 36 -15.43 -1.19 -4.80
C GLN A 36 -14.60 -0.09 -5.48
N SER A 37 -13.53 -0.46 -6.19
CA SER A 37 -12.77 0.51 -7.01
C SER A 37 -13.65 1.21 -8.03
N ASN A 38 -14.64 0.51 -8.57
CA ASN A 38 -15.60 1.01 -9.56
C ASN A 38 -16.83 1.71 -8.93
N GLN A 39 -16.85 1.91 -7.61
CA GLN A 39 -18.00 2.49 -6.90
C GLN A 39 -17.71 3.88 -6.31
N ILE A 40 -16.46 4.33 -6.33
CA ILE A 40 -16.12 5.65 -5.81
C ILE A 40 -16.64 6.71 -6.76
N LYS A 41 -17.55 7.56 -6.25
CA LYS A 41 -18.08 8.71 -6.96
C LYS A 41 -17.30 9.97 -6.64
N CYS A 42 -17.14 10.84 -7.63
CA CYS A 42 -16.70 12.19 -7.44
C CYS A 42 -17.74 12.94 -6.60
N PRO A 43 -17.38 13.53 -5.45
CA PRO A 43 -18.32 14.26 -4.61
C PRO A 43 -18.82 15.56 -5.27
N THR A 44 -18.13 16.04 -6.32
CA THR A 44 -18.46 17.31 -6.98
C THR A 44 -19.42 17.14 -8.15
N CYS A 45 -19.20 16.15 -9.02
CA CYS A 45 -20.02 15.93 -10.22
C CYS A 45 -20.86 14.65 -10.19
N GLY A 46 -20.61 13.75 -9.23
CA GLY A 46 -21.33 12.47 -9.12
C GLY A 46 -20.80 11.36 -10.03
N ASP A 47 -19.91 11.67 -10.98
CA ASP A 47 -19.31 10.69 -11.90
C ASP A 47 -18.48 9.65 -11.15
N LEU A 48 -18.44 8.43 -11.68
CA LEU A 48 -17.56 7.38 -11.17
C LEU A 48 -16.09 7.72 -11.48
N ILE A 49 -15.23 7.47 -10.49
CA ILE A 49 -13.78 7.60 -10.65
C ILE A 49 -13.26 6.28 -11.18
N ASP A 50 -12.84 6.26 -12.45
CA ASP A 50 -12.19 5.11 -13.04
C ASP A 50 -10.70 5.08 -12.68
N PHE A 51 -10.34 4.21 -11.76
CA PHE A 51 -8.95 3.99 -11.40
C PHE A 51 -8.23 2.98 -12.32
N ASN A 52 -8.97 2.23 -13.16
CA ASN A 52 -8.40 1.24 -14.08
C ASN A 52 -7.87 1.90 -15.36
N SER A 53 -8.55 2.94 -15.86
CA SER A 53 -8.07 3.77 -16.98
C SER A 53 -6.85 4.62 -16.62
N GLY A 54 -6.48 4.64 -15.34
CA GLY A 54 -5.48 5.53 -14.78
C GLY A 54 -6.09 6.85 -14.32
N VAL A 55 -5.65 7.33 -13.16
CA VAL A 55 -5.97 8.66 -12.63
C VAL A 55 -4.76 9.57 -12.77
N THR A 56 -4.99 10.83 -13.13
CA THR A 56 -3.93 11.83 -13.18
C THR A 56 -3.68 12.37 -11.77
N TRP A 57 -2.58 11.95 -11.17
CA TRP A 57 -2.10 12.45 -9.88
C TRP A 57 -1.52 13.86 -10.02
N GLN A 58 -1.85 14.75 -9.09
CA GLN A 58 -1.40 16.15 -9.00
C GLN A 58 -0.51 16.36 -7.76
N GLY A 59 0.16 15.29 -7.32
CA GLY A 59 0.94 15.25 -6.09
C GLY A 59 0.80 13.91 -5.39
N PRO A 60 1.34 13.79 -4.16
CA PRO A 60 1.32 12.54 -3.42
C PRO A 60 -0.07 12.15 -2.90
N ASP A 61 -0.98 13.11 -2.73
CA ASP A 61 -2.26 12.93 -2.04
C ASP A 61 -3.46 13.54 -2.79
N THR A 62 -3.26 14.01 -4.01
CA THR A 62 -4.32 14.61 -4.82
C THR A 62 -4.32 14.10 -6.25
N PHE A 63 -5.50 14.00 -6.83
CA PHE A 63 -5.70 13.55 -8.21
C PHE A 63 -6.89 14.27 -8.84
N THR A 64 -6.95 14.30 -10.16
CA THR A 64 -8.01 15.00 -10.89
C THR A 64 -9.14 14.04 -11.28
N CYS A 65 -10.38 14.44 -11.03
CA CYS A 65 -11.56 13.76 -11.57
C CYS A 65 -11.66 13.98 -13.09
N CYS A 66 -11.73 12.91 -13.88
CA CYS A 66 -11.84 13.01 -15.34
C CYS A 66 -13.15 13.68 -15.80
N GLY A 67 -14.25 13.54 -15.06
CA GLY A 67 -15.56 14.06 -15.45
C GLY A 67 -15.70 15.59 -15.30
N CYS A 68 -15.19 16.17 -14.22
CA CYS A 68 -15.31 17.61 -13.95
C CYS A 68 -13.98 18.36 -13.78
N ALA A 69 -12.85 17.70 -14.03
CA ALA A 69 -11.50 18.24 -13.89
C ALA A 69 -11.17 18.82 -12.50
N ARG A 70 -11.94 18.48 -11.47
CA ARG A 70 -11.70 18.94 -10.09
C ARG A 70 -10.64 18.11 -9.41
N LEU A 71 -9.79 18.77 -8.64
CA LEU A 71 -8.86 18.12 -7.71
C LEU A 71 -9.63 17.45 -6.57
N LEU A 72 -9.30 16.19 -6.34
CA LEU A 72 -9.82 15.33 -5.31
C LEU A 72 -8.68 14.86 -4.41
N SER A 73 -8.99 14.60 -3.14
CA SER A 73 -8.03 14.10 -2.16
C SER A 73 -8.04 12.57 -2.10
N MET A 74 -6.86 11.98 -1.92
CA MET A 74 -6.65 10.56 -1.64
C MET A 74 -7.40 10.07 -0.38
N ARG A 75 -7.84 10.99 0.50
CA ARG A 75 -8.76 10.66 1.60
C ARG A 75 -10.06 9.97 1.14
N LEU A 76 -10.52 10.25 -0.08
CA LEU A 76 -11.68 9.55 -0.65
C LEU A 76 -11.39 8.05 -0.84
N ILE A 77 -10.19 7.72 -1.33
CA ILE A 77 -9.74 6.34 -1.51
C ILE A 77 -9.53 5.67 -0.15
N GLN A 78 -8.91 6.39 0.81
CA GLN A 78 -8.70 5.88 2.18
C GLN A 78 -10.02 5.53 2.89
N ARG A 79 -11.08 6.30 2.67
CA ARG A 79 -12.42 6.00 3.22
C ARG A 79 -13.00 4.74 2.59
N ALA A 80 -12.94 4.62 1.26
CA ALA A 80 -13.39 3.41 0.57
C ALA A 80 -12.58 2.17 0.99
N LEU A 81 -11.27 2.33 1.22
CA LEU A 81 -10.41 1.29 1.79
C LEU A 81 -10.83 0.87 3.20
N LYS A 82 -11.20 1.83 4.05
CA LYS A 82 -11.74 1.53 5.38
C LYS A 82 -13.06 0.77 5.28
N ASP A 83 -13.93 1.15 4.34
CA ASP A 83 -15.21 0.47 4.11
C ASP A 83 -15.02 -0.98 3.58
N LEU A 84 -13.88 -1.28 2.93
CA LEU A 84 -13.44 -2.65 2.60
C LEU A 84 -13.00 -3.48 3.82
N GLY A 85 -12.91 -2.89 5.01
CA GLY A 85 -12.27 -3.51 6.18
C GLY A 85 -10.75 -3.63 6.02
N VAL A 86 -10.15 -2.81 5.17
CA VAL A 86 -8.68 -2.72 5.05
C VAL A 86 -8.20 -1.68 6.05
N ASP A 87 -7.86 -2.15 7.25
CA ASP A 87 -7.07 -1.37 8.22
C ASP A 87 -5.61 -1.29 7.75
N TRP A 88 -5.03 -0.09 7.83
CA TRP A 88 -3.70 0.25 7.36
C TRP A 88 -2.95 1.09 8.39
#